data_AF-J1ZZ00-F1
#
_entry.id   AF-J1ZZ00-F1
#
_cell.length_a   1.000
_cell.length_b   1.000
_cell.length_c   1.000
_cell.angle_alpha   90.00
_cell.angle_beta   90.00
_cell.angle_gamma   90.00
#
_symmetry.space_group_name_H-M   'P 1'
#
loop_
_entity.id
_entity.type
_entity.pdbx_description
1 polymer ?
#
loop_
_entity_poly.entity_id
_entity_poly.type
_entity_poly.pdbx_seq_one_letter_code
_entity_poly.pdbx_strand_id
1 'polypeptide(L)'
;MPPNDTRILELCAGYGGLGMAASALTGARVAWVAETDKGAAAVLATRYPDAPNLGDITAYDWAQLAGQVDVITAGFPCQDISNAGKREGIAGKRSGIWRNVAEAVRVLRPQLVFLENVSALRIRGQGVVLSDLAAIGYDARWVCVRASAVGAAHHRDRWFCLAHPASDVRYTDGRVDERALHDEVRQG
;
A
#
# COMPACT_ATOMS: atom_id res chain seq x y z
N MET A 1 4.02 -16.32 -10.17
CA MET A 1 3.99 -16.38 -8.69
C MET A 1 5.30 -15.79 -8.22
N PRO A 2 5.32 -14.82 -7.29
CA PRO A 2 6.55 -14.20 -6.86
C PRO A 2 7.42 -15.22 -6.08
N PRO A 3 8.75 -15.04 -5.99
CA PRO A 3 9.66 -16.02 -5.40
C PRO A 3 9.36 -16.32 -3.93
N ASN A 4 9.78 -17.50 -3.44
CA ASN A 4 9.61 -17.94 -2.03
C ASN A 4 10.25 -17.03 -0.96
N ASP A 5 11.02 -16.01 -1.36
CA ASP A 5 11.62 -15.01 -0.45
C ASP A 5 10.97 -13.61 -0.59
N THR A 6 9.76 -13.54 -1.13
CA THR A 6 9.01 -12.27 -1.21
C THR A 6 8.67 -11.78 0.19
N ARG A 7 9.07 -10.55 0.53
CA ARG A 7 8.94 -9.98 1.87
C ARG A 7 7.93 -8.86 1.91
N ILE A 8 6.94 -9.00 2.80
CA ILE A 8 5.92 -7.99 3.09
C ILE A 8 6.37 -7.10 4.27
N LEU A 9 6.24 -5.79 4.07
CA LEU A 9 6.17 -4.79 5.13
C LEU A 9 4.71 -4.37 5.31
N GLU A 10 4.12 -4.68 6.47
CA GLU A 10 2.74 -4.29 6.79
C GLU A 10 2.72 -3.02 7.66
N LEU A 11 2.33 -1.90 7.05
CA LEU A 11 2.22 -0.58 7.69
C LEU A 11 0.81 -0.38 8.25
N CYS A 12 0.69 0.33 9.38
CA CYS A 12 -0.60 0.50 10.08
C CYS A 12 -1.28 -0.86 10.29
N ALA A 13 -0.52 -1.83 10.80
CA ALA A 13 -0.85 -3.24 10.67
C ALA A 13 -2.14 -3.64 11.41
N GLY A 14 -2.51 -2.92 12.48
CA GLY A 14 -3.56 -3.34 13.38
C GLY A 14 -3.31 -4.78 13.83
N TYR A 15 -4.28 -5.68 13.61
CA TYR A 15 -4.10 -7.10 13.97
C TYR A 15 -3.34 -7.94 12.91
N GLY A 16 -2.89 -7.33 11.81
CA GLY A 16 -2.11 -7.99 10.75
C GLY A 16 -2.95 -8.67 9.66
N GLY A 17 -4.20 -8.23 9.48
CA GLY A 17 -5.16 -8.88 8.59
C GLY A 17 -4.87 -8.68 7.10
N LEU A 18 -4.29 -7.53 6.73
CA LEU A 18 -4.03 -7.23 5.32
C LEU A 18 -2.77 -7.96 4.83
N GLY A 19 -1.73 -8.00 5.66
CA GLY A 19 -0.53 -8.79 5.43
C GLY A 19 -0.85 -10.28 5.35
N MET A 20 -1.72 -10.79 6.23
CA MET A 20 -2.19 -12.19 6.14
C MET A 20 -2.89 -12.49 4.80
N ALA A 21 -3.76 -11.59 4.33
CA ALA A 21 -4.43 -11.76 3.05
C ALA A 21 -3.42 -11.70 1.88
N ALA A 22 -2.49 -10.75 1.90
CA ALA A 22 -1.44 -10.64 0.89
C ALA A 22 -0.54 -11.88 0.87
N SER A 23 -0.13 -12.39 2.03
CA SER A 23 0.61 -13.65 2.17
C SER A 23 -0.13 -14.83 1.55
N ALA A 24 -1.43 -14.97 1.85
CA ALA A 24 -2.24 -16.05 1.29
C ALA A 24 -2.37 -15.98 -0.25
N LEU A 25 -2.39 -14.77 -0.83
CA LEU A 25 -2.52 -14.56 -2.28
C LEU A 25 -1.20 -14.71 -3.04
N THR A 26 -0.07 -14.38 -2.40
CA THR A 26 1.22 -14.26 -3.09
C THR A 26 2.23 -15.34 -2.70
N GLY A 27 2.04 -16.00 -1.55
CA GLY A 27 3.06 -16.84 -0.92
C GLY A 27 4.14 -16.04 -0.18
N ALA A 28 4.07 -14.72 -0.18
CA ALA A 28 5.04 -13.86 0.50
C ALA A 28 4.92 -13.96 2.03
N ARG A 29 6.02 -13.74 2.74
CA ARG A 29 6.03 -13.73 4.21
C ARG A 29 5.94 -12.30 4.75
N VAL A 30 5.19 -12.11 5.84
CA VAL A 30 5.28 -10.87 6.63
C VAL A 30 6.64 -10.85 7.31
N ALA A 31 7.50 -9.93 6.86
CA ALA A 31 8.87 -9.80 7.34
C ALA A 31 9.03 -8.62 8.31
N TRP A 32 8.16 -7.62 8.21
CA TRP A 32 8.12 -6.48 9.12
C TRP A 32 6.67 -6.02 9.31
N VAL A 33 6.39 -5.48 10.49
CA VAL A 33 5.13 -4.80 10.78
C VAL A 33 5.43 -3.41 11.35
N ALA A 34 4.52 -2.46 11.19
CA ALA A 34 4.61 -1.16 11.86
C ALA A 34 3.25 -0.81 12.49
N GLU A 35 3.21 -0.86 13.82
CA GLU A 35 2.01 -0.64 14.63
C GLU A 35 2.36 0.01 15.97
N THR A 36 1.63 1.06 16.34
CA THR A 36 1.86 1.85 17.56
C THR A 36 0.90 1.49 18.69
N ASP A 37 -0.27 0.92 18.38
CA ASP A 37 -1.18 0.39 19.38
C ASP A 37 -0.59 -0.84 20.07
N LYS A 38 -0.52 -0.78 21.41
CA LYS A 38 0.13 -1.81 22.22
C LYS A 38 -0.61 -3.15 22.17
N GLY A 39 -1.94 -3.12 22.08
CA GLY A 39 -2.76 -4.33 22.03
C GLY A 39 -2.58 -5.06 20.69
N ALA A 40 -2.66 -4.31 19.60
CA ALA A 40 -2.39 -4.77 18.26
C ALA A 40 -0.95 -5.30 18.12
N ALA A 41 0.04 -4.56 18.64
CA ALA A 41 1.44 -5.01 18.66
C ALA A 41 1.64 -6.33 19.42
N ALA A 42 0.96 -6.55 20.55
CA ALA A 42 1.03 -7.82 21.28
C ALA A 42 0.46 -8.99 20.46
N VAL A 43 -0.65 -8.76 19.75
CA VAL A 43 -1.24 -9.74 18.82
C VAL A 43 -0.26 -10.06 17.68
N LEU A 44 0.37 -9.04 17.09
CA LEU A 44 1.35 -9.21 16.02
C LEU A 44 2.59 -9.97 16.49
N ALA A 45 3.12 -9.69 17.68
CA ALA A 45 4.28 -10.38 18.24
C ALA A 45 4.05 -11.90 18.43
N THR A 46 2.81 -12.29 18.72
CA THR A 46 2.43 -13.71 18.82
C THR A 46 2.26 -14.34 17.44
N ARG A 47 1.71 -13.58 16.48
CA ARG A 47 1.40 -14.08 15.13
C ARG A 47 2.64 -14.16 14.23
N TYR A 48 3.53 -13.19 14.34
CA TYR A 48 4.74 -13.04 13.53
C TYR A 48 5.96 -12.84 14.44
N PRO A 49 6.38 -13.88 15.20
CA PRO A 49 7.47 -13.75 16.17
C PRO A 49 8.81 -13.32 15.52
N ASP A 50 8.99 -13.62 14.23
CA ASP A 50 10.20 -13.28 13.48
C ASP A 50 10.09 -11.95 12.70
N ALA A 51 8.94 -11.27 12.76
CA ALA A 51 8.74 -9.98 12.09
C ALA A 51 8.83 -8.84 13.12
N PRO A 52 9.95 -8.07 13.15
CA PRO A 52 10.06 -6.98 14.11
C PRO A 52 9.02 -5.89 13.84
N ASN A 53 8.49 -5.34 14.93
CA ASN A 53 7.60 -4.17 14.88
C ASN A 53 8.43 -2.88 14.84
N LEU A 54 8.36 -2.17 13.71
CA LEU A 54 9.07 -0.93 13.44
C LEU A 54 8.46 0.29 14.15
N GLY A 55 7.27 0.15 14.72
CA GLY A 55 6.62 1.19 15.52
C GLY A 55 6.07 2.36 14.68
N ASP A 56 6.42 3.59 15.08
CA ASP A 56 5.87 4.81 14.51
C ASP A 56 6.46 5.13 13.12
N ILE A 57 5.65 4.94 12.09
CA ILE A 57 6.01 5.17 10.69
C ILE A 57 6.32 6.65 10.37
N THR A 58 5.98 7.58 11.26
CA THR A 58 6.28 9.02 11.08
C THR A 58 7.71 9.40 11.45
N ALA A 59 8.42 8.49 12.13
CA ALA A 59 9.79 8.69 12.60
C ALA A 59 10.77 7.63 12.06
N TYR A 60 10.26 6.61 11.36
CA TYR A 60 11.09 5.53 10.85
C TYR A 60 11.88 5.95 9.60
N ASP A 61 13.18 5.62 9.58
CA ASP A 61 14.05 5.85 8.42
C ASP A 61 13.99 4.66 7.45
N TRP A 62 13.23 4.83 6.37
CA TRP A 62 13.02 3.79 5.36
C TRP A 62 14.29 3.38 4.61
N ALA A 63 15.36 4.20 4.60
CA ALA A 63 16.61 3.81 3.96
C ALA A 63 17.20 2.54 4.56
N GLN A 64 16.91 2.25 5.84
CA GLN A 64 17.35 1.03 6.53
C GLN A 64 16.79 -0.26 5.92
N LEU A 65 15.67 -0.18 5.18
CA LEU A 65 15.02 -1.32 4.53
C LEU A 65 15.11 -1.27 2.99
N ALA A 66 15.91 -0.36 2.43
CA ALA A 66 16.07 -0.24 0.98
C ALA A 66 16.55 -1.58 0.36
N GLY A 67 15.88 -2.01 -0.72
CA GLY A 67 16.17 -3.29 -1.39
C GLY A 67 15.72 -4.54 -0.61
N GLN A 68 15.01 -4.38 0.50
CA GLN A 68 14.56 -5.50 1.35
C GLN A 68 13.06 -5.77 1.29
N VAL A 69 12.26 -4.87 0.74
CA VAL A 69 10.79 -4.93 0.78
C VAL A 69 10.25 -5.11 -0.63
N ASP A 70 9.55 -6.22 -0.85
CA ASP A 70 8.96 -6.54 -2.16
C ASP A 70 7.50 -6.12 -2.24
N VAL A 71 6.80 -6.17 -1.09
CA VAL A 71 5.38 -5.84 -0.97
C VAL A 71 5.17 -4.91 0.21
N ILE A 72 4.41 -3.84 0.01
CA ILE A 72 3.88 -3.01 1.10
C ILE A 72 2.38 -3.24 1.21
N THR A 73 1.89 -3.49 2.42
CA THR A 73 0.45 -3.46 2.71
C THR A 73 0.13 -2.36 3.69
N ALA A 74 -0.97 -1.61 3.51
CA ALA A 74 -1.35 -0.55 4.46
C ALA A 74 -2.87 -0.33 4.57
N GLY A 75 -3.41 -0.49 5.78
CA GLY A 75 -4.78 -0.10 6.16
C GLY A 75 -4.77 1.24 6.91
N PHE A 76 -4.46 2.34 6.21
CA PHE A 76 -4.17 3.62 6.84
C PHE A 76 -5.44 4.35 7.33
N PRO A 77 -5.39 5.07 8.47
CA PRO A 77 -6.55 5.72 9.07
C PRO A 77 -7.18 6.78 8.17
N CYS A 78 -8.51 6.75 8.05
CA CYS A 78 -9.31 7.64 7.18
C CYS A 78 -9.50 9.07 7.74
N GLN A 79 -9.16 9.33 9.01
CA GLN A 79 -9.63 10.49 9.77
C GLN A 79 -9.24 11.86 9.17
N ASP A 80 -8.26 11.88 8.28
CA ASP A 80 -7.56 13.07 7.81
C ASP A 80 -7.79 13.41 6.33
N ILE A 81 -8.38 12.50 5.55
CA ILE A 81 -8.45 12.63 4.09
C ILE A 81 -9.66 13.48 3.65
N SER A 82 -10.59 13.78 4.57
CA SER A 82 -11.84 14.50 4.28
C SER A 82 -11.75 16.03 4.26
N ASN A 83 -10.57 16.66 4.39
CA ASN A 83 -10.44 18.12 4.48
C ASN A 83 -9.64 18.78 3.33
N ALA A 84 -9.70 18.25 2.11
CA ALA A 84 -9.17 18.92 0.91
C ALA A 84 -9.91 20.23 0.52
N GLY A 85 -10.81 20.73 1.36
CA GLY A 85 -11.66 21.90 1.11
C GLY A 85 -11.37 23.15 1.95
N LYS A 86 -10.42 23.13 2.89
CA LYS A 86 -10.02 24.36 3.61
C LYS A 86 -8.58 24.70 3.32
N ARG A 87 -8.41 25.84 2.65
CA ARG A 87 -7.16 26.58 2.41
C ARG A 87 -6.47 26.93 3.75
N GLU A 88 -5.90 25.96 4.43
CA GLU A 88 -4.88 26.22 5.45
C GLU A 88 -3.52 25.95 4.82
N GLY A 89 -2.80 27.04 4.57
CA GLY A 89 -1.49 27.03 3.93
C GLY A 89 -0.46 26.17 4.67
N ILE A 90 0.61 25.84 3.94
CA ILE A 90 1.96 25.38 4.33
C ILE A 90 2.19 25.08 5.85
N ALA A 91 1.38 24.21 6.47
CA ALA A 91 1.59 23.69 7.85
C ALA A 91 0.56 22.63 8.30
N GLY A 92 -0.38 22.18 7.44
CA GLY A 92 -1.45 21.28 7.85
C GLY A 92 -1.00 19.84 8.15
N LYS A 93 -0.81 19.50 9.44
CA LYS A 93 -0.39 18.19 9.98
C LYS A 93 -1.42 17.04 9.91
N ARG A 94 -2.54 17.18 9.20
CA ARG A 94 -3.65 16.21 9.28
C ARG A 94 -4.07 15.65 7.91
N SER A 95 -3.06 15.20 7.17
CA SER A 95 -3.08 14.24 6.03
C SER A 95 -1.84 13.33 6.13
N GLY A 96 -1.28 13.22 7.34
CA GLY A 96 0.11 12.83 7.57
C GLY A 96 0.38 11.35 7.36
N ILE A 97 -0.48 10.46 7.85
CA ILE A 97 -0.18 9.02 7.81
C ILE A 97 -0.09 8.50 6.36
N TRP A 98 -1.00 8.94 5.47
CA TRP A 98 -0.89 8.61 4.05
C TRP A 98 0.45 9.09 3.45
N ARG A 99 0.90 10.31 3.77
CA ARG A 99 2.20 10.81 3.28
C ARG A 99 3.37 9.95 3.73
N ASN A 100 3.33 9.41 4.95
CA ASN A 100 4.37 8.48 5.43
C ASN A 100 4.30 7.13 4.72
N VAL A 101 3.11 6.63 4.39
CA VAL A 101 2.95 5.43 3.55
C VAL A 101 3.49 5.68 2.14
N ALA A 102 3.13 6.80 1.52
CA ALA A 102 3.62 7.18 0.20
C ALA A 102 5.15 7.38 0.19
N GLU A 103 5.71 7.94 1.25
CA GLU A 103 7.16 8.07 1.44
C GLU A 103 7.85 6.71 1.55
N ALA A 104 7.29 5.77 2.33
CA ALA A 104 7.79 4.40 2.39
C ALA A 104 7.80 3.75 1.00
N VAL A 105 6.71 3.88 0.23
CA VAL A 105 6.63 3.37 -1.15
C VAL A 105 7.68 4.04 -2.05
N ARG A 106 7.86 5.36 -1.93
CA ARG A 106 8.83 6.13 -2.73
C ARG A 106 10.25 5.67 -2.47
N VAL A 107 10.63 5.46 -1.22
CA VAL A 107 12.00 5.06 -0.81
C VAL A 107 12.26 3.58 -1.07
N LEU A 108 11.32 2.72 -0.71
CA LEU A 108 11.51 1.26 -0.74
C LEU A 108 11.26 0.64 -2.11
N ARG A 109 10.48 1.33 -2.97
CA ARG A 109 10.18 0.89 -4.35
C ARG A 109 9.67 -0.56 -4.42
N PRO A 110 8.66 -0.97 -3.62
CA PRO A 110 8.14 -2.34 -3.65
C PRO A 110 7.54 -2.66 -5.03
N GLN A 111 7.57 -3.93 -5.41
CA GLN A 111 6.94 -4.42 -6.65
C GLN A 111 5.41 -4.38 -6.55
N LEU A 112 4.87 -4.44 -5.33
CA LEU A 112 3.43 -4.41 -5.09
C LEU A 112 3.08 -3.56 -3.86
N VAL A 113 2.03 -2.77 -3.98
CA VAL A 113 1.43 -2.03 -2.86
C VAL A 113 -0.04 -2.40 -2.77
N PHE A 114 -0.47 -2.89 -1.61
CA PHE A 114 -1.88 -3.21 -1.33
C PHE A 114 -2.43 -2.32 -0.23
N LEU A 115 -3.41 -1.48 -0.58
CA LEU A 115 -4.00 -0.50 0.30
C LEU A 115 -5.45 -0.85 0.65
N GLU A 116 -5.86 -0.59 1.88
CA GLU A 116 -7.25 -0.65 2.34
C GLU A 116 -7.66 0.69 2.95
N ASN A 117 -8.92 1.05 2.74
CA ASN A 117 -9.57 2.14 3.45
C ASN A 117 -11.10 1.97 3.48
N VAL A 118 -11.81 2.85 4.19
CA VAL A 118 -13.28 2.90 4.12
C VAL A 118 -13.74 3.28 2.71
N SER A 119 -14.90 2.77 2.28
CA SER A 119 -15.44 3.04 0.94
C SER A 119 -15.66 4.53 0.65
N ALA A 120 -15.84 5.36 1.69
CA ALA A 120 -15.96 6.82 1.55
C ALA A 120 -14.68 7.48 0.97
N LEU A 121 -13.52 6.82 1.04
CA LEU A 121 -12.28 7.30 0.43
C LEU A 121 -12.44 7.53 -1.07
N ARG A 122 -13.24 6.68 -1.74
CA ARG A 122 -13.55 6.79 -3.18
C ARG A 122 -14.00 8.20 -3.58
N ILE A 123 -14.76 8.87 -2.72
CA ILE A 123 -15.29 10.21 -3.01
C ILE A 123 -14.41 11.29 -2.39
N ARG A 124 -13.88 11.04 -1.19
CA ARG A 124 -13.26 12.08 -0.35
C ARG A 124 -11.75 12.24 -0.57
N GLY A 125 -11.08 11.23 -1.12
CA GLY A 125 -9.63 11.13 -1.00
C GLY A 125 -8.87 10.35 -2.05
N GLN A 126 -9.54 9.50 -2.84
CA GLN A 126 -8.86 8.65 -3.80
C GLN A 126 -8.00 9.43 -4.80
N GLY A 127 -8.42 10.65 -5.17
CA GLY A 127 -7.68 11.49 -6.11
C GLY A 127 -6.28 11.83 -5.60
N VAL A 128 -6.14 12.09 -4.30
CA VAL A 128 -4.82 12.35 -3.67
C VAL A 128 -3.97 11.09 -3.70
N VAL A 129 -4.53 9.97 -3.23
CA VAL A 129 -3.83 8.68 -3.18
C VAL A 129 -3.32 8.24 -4.55
N LEU A 130 -4.19 8.28 -5.56
CA LEU A 130 -3.85 7.87 -6.93
C LEU A 130 -2.88 8.86 -7.59
N SER A 131 -3.02 10.16 -7.35
CA SER A 131 -2.10 11.17 -7.87
C SER A 131 -0.70 11.04 -7.26
N ASP A 132 -0.60 10.78 -5.96
CA ASP A 132 0.68 10.60 -5.28
C ASP A 132 1.39 9.33 -5.78
N LEU A 133 0.67 8.22 -5.91
CA LEU A 133 1.21 6.97 -6.48
C LEU A 133 1.69 7.18 -7.92
N ALA A 134 0.89 7.85 -8.77
CA ALA A 134 1.28 8.17 -10.13
C ALA A 134 2.52 9.08 -10.18
N ALA A 135 2.62 10.09 -9.31
CA ALA A 135 3.78 10.96 -9.21
C ALA A 135 5.06 10.21 -8.78
N ILE A 136 4.91 9.12 -8.04
CA ILE A 136 6.00 8.20 -7.66
C ILE A 136 6.25 7.16 -8.78
N GLY A 137 5.49 7.16 -9.88
CA GLY A 137 5.68 6.24 -11.01
C GLY A 137 5.07 4.86 -10.77
N TYR A 138 3.91 4.81 -10.11
CA TYR A 138 3.10 3.59 -9.94
C TYR A 138 1.79 3.71 -10.71
N ASP A 139 1.41 2.62 -11.36
CA ASP A 139 0.06 2.40 -11.85
C ASP A 139 -0.79 1.78 -10.73
N ALA A 140 -2.09 2.10 -10.72
CA ALA A 140 -3.00 1.64 -9.68
C ALA A 140 -4.36 1.19 -10.23
N ARG A 141 -4.90 0.12 -9.63
CA ARG A 141 -6.26 -0.38 -9.83
C ARG A 141 -6.95 -0.43 -8.48
N TRP A 142 -8.23 -0.04 -8.43
CA TRP A 142 -8.98 -0.02 -7.18
C TRP A 142 -10.40 -0.51 -7.36
N VAL A 143 -11.01 -0.95 -6.26
CA VAL A 143 -12.39 -1.42 -6.20
C VAL A 143 -12.97 -1.19 -4.80
N CYS A 144 -14.29 -1.01 -4.68
CA CYS A 144 -14.97 -1.12 -3.40
C CYS A 144 -15.66 -2.49 -3.30
N VAL A 145 -15.37 -3.24 -2.25
CA VAL A 145 -15.93 -4.58 -2.00
C VAL A 145 -16.54 -4.64 -0.62
N ARG A 146 -17.74 -5.20 -0.53
CA ARG A 146 -18.41 -5.49 0.74
C ARG A 146 -18.01 -6.87 1.22
N ALA A 147 -17.80 -7.01 2.52
CA ALA A 147 -17.55 -8.32 3.13
C ALA A 147 -18.69 -9.31 2.84
N SER A 148 -19.95 -8.86 2.78
CA SER A 148 -21.09 -9.70 2.39
C SER A 148 -21.05 -10.19 0.95
N ALA A 149 -20.36 -9.49 0.04
CA ALA A 149 -20.19 -9.96 -1.34
C ALA A 149 -19.25 -11.17 -1.45
N VAL A 150 -18.49 -11.46 -0.39
CA VAL A 150 -17.60 -12.63 -0.28
C VAL A 150 -18.05 -13.61 0.82
N GLY A 151 -19.32 -13.52 1.24
CA GLY A 151 -19.95 -14.49 2.14
C GLY A 151 -19.89 -14.16 3.64
N ALA A 152 -19.35 -13.01 4.05
CA ALA A 152 -19.35 -12.63 5.47
C ALA A 152 -20.70 -12.06 5.94
N ALA A 153 -21.10 -12.35 7.18
CA ALA A 153 -22.37 -11.89 7.77
C ALA A 153 -22.34 -10.42 8.23
N HIS A 154 -21.67 -9.51 7.51
CA HIS A 154 -21.65 -8.08 7.82
C HIS A 154 -21.43 -7.19 6.58
N HIS A 155 -21.96 -5.96 6.64
CA HIS A 155 -21.98 -5.00 5.52
C HIS A 155 -20.69 -4.22 5.27
N ARG A 156 -19.56 -4.62 5.88
CA ARG A 156 -18.33 -3.80 5.89
C ARG A 156 -17.83 -3.56 4.45
N ASP A 157 -18.09 -2.36 3.95
CA ASP A 157 -17.74 -1.90 2.60
C ASP A 157 -16.39 -1.18 2.65
N ARG A 158 -15.44 -1.63 1.84
CA ARG A 158 -14.06 -1.14 1.87
C ARG A 158 -13.53 -0.87 0.47
N TRP A 159 -12.80 0.22 0.38
CA TRP A 159 -11.99 0.56 -0.77
C TRP A 159 -10.68 -0.21 -0.67
N PHE A 160 -10.33 -0.89 -1.75
CA PHE A 160 -9.08 -1.63 -1.91
C PHE A 160 -8.37 -1.08 -3.13
N CYS A 161 -7.04 -0.97 -3.05
CA CYS A 161 -6.22 -0.54 -4.18
C CYS A 161 -4.94 -1.35 -4.25
N LEU A 162 -4.65 -1.83 -5.45
CA LEU A 162 -3.42 -2.49 -5.80
C LEU A 162 -2.61 -1.55 -6.70
N ALA A 163 -1.35 -1.31 -6.36
CA ALA A 163 -0.45 -0.54 -7.19
C ALA A 163 0.85 -1.30 -7.45
N HIS A 164 1.44 -1.08 -8.62
CA HIS A 164 2.70 -1.66 -9.06
C HIS A 164 3.50 -0.61 -9.83
N PRO A 165 4.84 -0.75 -9.96
CA PRO A 165 5.63 0.16 -10.79
C PRO A 165 5.00 0.28 -12.18
N ALA A 166 4.86 1.51 -12.66
CA ALA A 166 4.41 1.75 -14.03
C ALA A 166 5.45 1.14 -14.98
N SER A 167 4.98 0.50 -16.05
CA SER A 167 5.88 0.07 -17.12
C SER A 167 6.51 1.30 -17.78
N ASP A 168 7.74 1.18 -18.26
CA ASP A 168 8.49 2.23 -18.98
C ASP A 168 7.89 2.51 -20.36
N VAL A 169 6.56 2.71 -20.45
CA VAL A 169 5.90 3.14 -21.67
C VAL A 169 6.16 4.63 -21.80
N ARG A 170 7.26 4.97 -22.48
CA ARG A 170 7.56 6.34 -22.88
C ARG A 170 6.49 6.80 -23.87
N TYR A 171 5.54 7.59 -23.41
CA TYR A 171 4.68 8.37 -24.29
C TYR A 171 5.52 9.45 -24.95
N THR A 172 5.99 9.17 -26.18
CA THR A 172 6.56 10.19 -27.05
C THR A 172 5.47 10.64 -28.03
N ASP A 173 5.13 11.92 -27.99
CA ASP A 173 4.33 12.61 -29.02
C ASP A 173 2.99 11.92 -29.39
N GLY A 174 2.21 11.52 -28.37
CA GLY A 174 0.83 11.05 -28.56
C GLY A 174 0.69 9.69 -29.26
N ARG A 175 1.77 8.91 -29.39
CA ARG A 175 1.73 7.52 -29.89
C ARG A 175 2.35 6.58 -28.87
N VAL A 176 1.73 5.41 -28.70
CA VAL A 176 2.29 4.32 -27.91
C VAL A 176 3.47 3.75 -28.70
N ASP A 177 4.67 3.74 -28.11
CA ASP A 177 5.81 3.03 -28.71
C ASP A 177 5.63 1.52 -28.44
N GLU A 178 5.05 0.82 -29.41
CA GLU A 178 4.76 -0.62 -29.34
C GLU A 178 6.02 -1.51 -29.31
N ARG A 179 7.24 -0.93 -29.41
CA ARG A 179 8.50 -1.70 -29.41
C ARG A 179 8.82 -2.35 -28.08
N ALA A 180 8.33 -1.82 -26.95
CA ALA A 180 8.55 -2.43 -25.63
C ALA A 180 7.69 -3.69 -25.37
N LEU A 181 6.62 -3.89 -26.15
CA LEU A 181 5.71 -5.03 -25.99
C LEU A 181 6.17 -6.27 -26.79
N HIS A 182 7.01 -6.09 -27.81
CA HIS A 182 7.41 -7.16 -28.72
C HIS A 182 8.57 -8.03 -28.20
N ASP A 183 9.35 -7.54 -27.23
CA ASP A 183 10.50 -8.28 -26.70
C ASP A 183 10.10 -9.31 -25.62
N GLU A 184 8.96 -9.14 -24.93
CA GLU A 184 8.45 -10.13 -23.96
C GLU A 184 7.75 -11.33 -24.62
N VAL A 185 7.16 -11.17 -25.80
CA VAL A 185 6.42 -12.25 -26.50
C VAL A 185 7.35 -13.24 -27.21
N ARG A 186 8.64 -12.92 -27.37
CA ARG A 186 9.60 -13.78 -28.09
C ARG A 186 10.48 -14.65 -27.19
N GLN A 187 10.38 -14.54 -25.87
CA GLN A 187 11.20 -15.31 -24.91
C GLN A 187 10.40 -16.07 -23.83
N GLY A 188 9.08 -16.21 -23.98
CA GLY A 188 8.22 -17.01 -23.10
C GLY A 188 7.51 -18.14 -23.82
#